data_AF-A0A9E1HVQ0-F1
#
_entry.id   AF-A0A9E1HVQ0-F1
#
_cell.length_a   1.000
_cell.length_b   1.000
_cell.length_c   1.000
_cell.angle_alpha   90.00
_cell.angle_beta   90.00
_cell.angle_gamma   90.00
#
_symmetry.space_group_name_H-M   'P 1'
#
loop_
_entity.id
_entity.type
_entity.pdbx_description
1 polymer ?
#
loop_
_entity_poly.entity_id
_entity_poly.type
_entity_poly.pdbx_seq_one_letter_code
_entity_poly.pdbx_strand_id
1 'polypeptide(L)' 'MKKANYPNNIYIQNHEAVKAMGGDINVCLDKYDNAHGLKHDALARAQYKHWRAEVTGVPELLSVAERHMLGL' A
#
# COMPACT_ATOMS: atom_id res chain seq x y z
N MET A 1 12.51 12.14 9.16
CA MET A 1 12.18 10.68 9.18
C MET A 1 12.67 10.08 7.88
N LYS A 2 13.34 8.92 7.91
CA LYS A 2 13.70 8.21 6.67
C LYS A 2 12.41 7.70 6.05
N LYS A 3 12.23 7.90 4.74
CA LYS A 3 11.13 7.28 4.00
C LYS A 3 11.33 5.75 4.02
N ALA A 4 10.32 5.00 4.44
CA ALA A 4 10.13 3.59 4.22
C ALA A 4 10.44 3.28 2.75
N ASN A 5 11.39 2.37 2.54
CA ASN A 5 11.85 1.99 1.22
C ASN A 5 11.57 0.51 1.01
N TYR A 6 10.54 0.20 0.23
CA TYR A 6 10.17 -1.16 -0.17
C TYR A 6 10.37 -1.30 -1.68
N PRO A 7 11.63 -1.46 -2.15
CA PRO A 7 11.95 -1.35 -3.58
C PRO A 7 11.30 -2.42 -4.45
N ASN A 8 10.92 -3.56 -3.87
CA ASN A 8 10.31 -4.69 -4.57
C ASN A 8 8.77 -4.74 -4.45
N ASN A 9 8.14 -3.66 -3.98
CA ASN A 9 6.70 -3.62 -3.79
C ASN A 9 5.99 -3.16 -5.07
N ILE A 10 5.19 -4.05 -5.66
CA ILE A 10 4.50 -3.81 -6.94
C ILE A 10 3.55 -2.61 -6.89
N TYR A 11 2.87 -2.37 -5.77
CA TYR A 11 1.92 -1.26 -5.64
C TYR A 11 2.64 0.09 -5.57
N ILE A 12 3.82 0.15 -4.93
CA ILE A 12 4.65 1.36 -4.89
C ILE A 12 5.19 1.68 -6.28
N GLN A 13 5.71 0.67 -6.98
CA GLN A 13 6.21 0.82 -8.35
C GLN A 13 5.12 1.30 -9.32
N ASN A 14 3.85 1.01 -9.02
CA ASN A 14 2.69 1.35 -9.84
C ASN A 14 1.74 2.35 -9.13
N HIS A 15 2.27 3.21 -8.25
CA HIS A 15 1.47 4.09 -7.40
C HIS A 15 0.39 4.88 -8.16
N GLU A 16 0.75 5.51 -9.28
CA GLU A 16 -0.20 6.32 -10.05
C GLU A 16 -1.33 5.47 -10.65
N ALA A 17 -1.04 4.25 -11.10
CA ALA A 17 -2.05 3.33 -11.59
C ALA A 17 -3.00 2.88 -10.46
N VAL A 18 -2.45 2.49 -9.30
CA VAL A 18 -3.24 2.11 -8.11
C VAL A 18 -4.13 3.28 -7.66
N LYS A 19 -3.57 4.50 -7.60
CA LYS A 19 -4.28 5.72 -7.20
C LYS A 19 -5.40 6.08 -8.19
N ALA A 20 -5.17 5.92 -9.49
CA ALA A 20 -6.15 6.21 -10.53
C ALA A 20 -7.37 5.27 -10.52
N MET A 21 -7.28 4.09 -9.88
CA MET A 21 -8.41 3.14 -9.77
C MET A 21 -9.62 3.71 -9.00
N GLY A 22 -9.40 4.73 -8.15
CA GLY A 22 -10.44 5.43 -7.40
C GLY A 22 -11.08 4.63 -6.25
N GLY A 23 -11.50 5.35 -5.21
CA GLY A 23 -12.05 4.80 -3.96
C GLY A 23 -11.04 4.82 -2.81
N ASP A 24 -11.42 4.17 -1.71
CA ASP A 24 -10.53 4.02 -0.55
C ASP A 24 -9.31 3.16 -0.89
N ILE A 25 -8.24 3.29 -0.11
CA ILE A 25 -6.97 2.62 -0.39
C ILE A 25 -7.10 1.10 -0.57
N ASN A 26 -7.94 0.43 0.23
CA ASN A 26 -8.17 -1.00 0.11
C ASN A 26 -8.91 -1.34 -1.19
N VAL A 27 -9.89 -0.52 -1.59
CA VAL A 27 -10.63 -0.69 -2.83
C VAL A 27 -9.72 -0.49 -4.05
N CYS A 28 -8.85 0.51 -4.02
CA CYS A 28 -7.83 0.70 -5.06
C CYS A 28 -6.93 -0.53 -5.22
N LEU A 29 -6.48 -1.12 -4.10
CA LEU A 29 -5.65 -2.32 -4.11
C LEU A 29 -6.42 -3.54 -4.62
N ASP A 30 -7.67 -3.74 -4.18
CA ASP A 30 -8.52 -4.85 -4.67
C ASP A 30 -8.77 -4.74 -6.18
N LYS A 31 -9.03 -3.54 -6.68
CA LYS A 31 -9.18 -3.29 -8.13
C LYS A 31 -7.89 -3.57 -8.89
N TYR A 32 -6.76 -3.14 -8.34
CA TYR A 32 -5.45 -3.38 -8.97
C TYR A 32 -5.12 -4.88 -9.00
N ASP A 33 -5.37 -5.59 -7.90
CA ASP A 33 -5.19 -7.04 -7.79
C ASP A 33 -6.04 -7.76 -8.86
N ASN A 34 -7.33 -7.42 -8.93
CA ASN A 34 -8.26 -8.01 -9.91
C ASN A 34 -7.87 -7.69 -11.37
N ALA A 35 -7.46 -6.44 -11.65
CA ALA A 35 -7.08 -6.02 -13.00
C ALA A 35 -5.80 -6.71 -13.52
N HIS A 36 -4.91 -7.16 -12.62
CA HIS A 36 -3.64 -7.79 -12.98
C HIS A 36 -3.59 -9.30 -12.61
N GLY A 37 -4.71 -9.87 -12.16
CA GLY A 37 -4.78 -11.29 -11.77
C GLY A 37 -3.88 -11.64 -10.57
N LEU A 38 -3.62 -10.68 -9.68
CA LEU A 38 -2.78 -10.88 -8.50
C LEU A 38 -3.56 -11.56 -7.38
N LYS A 39 -2.86 -12.40 -6.61
CA LYS A 39 -3.39 -12.90 -5.33
C LYS A 39 -3.22 -11.83 -4.26
N HIS A 40 -4.10 -11.86 -3.27
CA HIS A 40 -4.01 -10.97 -2.11
C HIS A 40 -2.69 -11.19 -1.36
N ASP A 41 -1.87 -10.14 -1.28
CA ASP A 41 -0.62 -10.11 -0.51
C ASP A 41 -0.73 -9.06 0.61
N ALA A 42 -0.99 -9.54 1.82
CA ALA A 42 -1.19 -8.67 2.98
C ALA A 42 0.05 -7.85 3.34
N LEU A 43 1.26 -8.44 3.21
CA LEU A 43 2.50 -7.77 3.53
C LEU A 43 2.80 -6.66 2.54
N ALA A 44 2.67 -6.94 1.24
CA ALA A 44 2.88 -5.93 0.20
C ALA A 44 1.87 -4.78 0.32
N ARG A 45 0.62 -5.08 0.67
CA ARG A 45 -0.40 -4.03 0.89
C ARG A 45 -0.11 -3.19 2.13
N ALA A 46 0.33 -3.80 3.23
CA ALA A 46 0.75 -3.07 4.44
C ALA A 46 1.94 -2.14 4.16
N GLN A 47 2.97 -2.65 3.46
CA GLN A 47 4.13 -1.87 3.04
C GLN A 47 3.74 -0.66 2.17
N TYR A 48 2.83 -0.86 1.20
CA TYR A 48 2.32 0.22 0.36
C TYR A 48 1.60 1.29 1.18
N LYS A 49 0.74 0.89 2.13
CA LYS A 49 0.04 1.82 3.02
C LYS A 49 1.00 2.63 3.86
N HIS A 50 2.05 2.00 4.40
CA HIS A 50 3.08 2.68 5.16
C HIS A 50 3.84 3.70 4.31
N TRP A 51 4.34 3.28 3.15
CA TRP A 51 5.01 4.17 2.21
C TRP A 51 4.12 5.34 1.79
N ARG A 52 2.86 5.09 1.46
CA ARG A 52 1.92 6.13 1.04
C ARG A 52 1.66 7.11 2.17
N ALA A 53 1.48 6.64 3.40
CA ALA A 53 1.30 7.49 4.58
C ALA A 53 2.46 8.47 4.78
N GLU A 54 3.70 8.03 4.58
CA GLU A 54 4.87 8.88 4.69
C GLU A 54 5.04 9.86 3.51
N VAL A 55 4.75 9.43 2.27
CA VAL A 55 4.88 10.29 1.09
C VAL A 55 3.80 11.37 1.06
N THR A 56 2.57 11.06 1.49
CA THR A 56 1.45 12.01 1.51
C THR A 56 1.28 12.75 2.83
N GLY A 57 1.97 12.32 3.90
CA GLY A 57 1.80 12.89 5.23
C GLY A 57 0.46 12.57 5.89
N VAL A 58 -0.23 11.50 5.46
CA VAL A 58 -1.54 11.08 6.00
C VAL A 58 -1.33 9.79 6.82
N PRO A 59 -1.13 9.89 8.14
CA PRO A 59 -0.67 8.78 8.99
C PRO A 59 -1.72 7.67 9.24
N GLU A 60 -2.98 7.90 8.87
CA GLU A 60 -4.14 7.05 9.26
C GLU A 60 -4.44 5.89 8.29
N LEU A 61 -3.45 5.38 7.54
CA LEU A 61 -3.68 4.30 6.57
C LEU A 61 -3.40 2.88 7.10
N LEU A 62 -2.73 2.77 8.25
CA LEU A 62 -2.30 1.48 8.83
C LEU A 62 -3.17 1.08 10.02
N SER A 63 -3.75 -0.11 9.95
CA SER A 63 -4.36 -0.80 11.09
C SER A 63 -3.31 -1.27 12.11
N VAL A 64 -3.75 -1.62 13.32
CA VAL A 64 -2.87 -2.20 14.37
C VAL A 64 -2.18 -3.47 13.88
N ALA A 65 -2.91 -4.34 13.16
CA ALA A 65 -2.36 -5.58 12.62
C ALA A 65 -1.26 -5.30 11.58
N GLU A 66 -1.43 -4.29 10.74
CA GLU A 66 -0.44 -3.92 9.73
C GLU A 66 0.80 -3.28 10.36
N ARG A 67 0.65 -2.48 11.42
CA ARG A 67 1.81 -1.96 12.18
C ARG A 67 2.61 -3.10 12.79
N HIS A 68 1.92 -4.05 13.42
CA HIS A 68 2.55 -5.23 14.02
C HIS A 68 3.23 -6.12 12.97
N MET A 69 2.64 -6.25 11.78
CA MET A 69 3.23 -6.98 10.65
C MET A 69 4.51 -6.30 10.13
N LEU A 70 4.58 -4.98 10.19
CA LEU A 70 5.73 -4.18 9.74
C LEU A 70 6.77 -3.94 10.83
N GLY A 71 6.50 -4.32 12.09
CA GLY A 71 7.38 -4.06 13.23
C GLY A 71 7.47 -2.58 13.63
N LEU A 72 6.37 -1.83 13.45
CA LEU A 72 6.25 -0.39 13.75
C LEU A 72 5.59 -0.11 15.10
#